data_AF-A0AAC9B0I8-F1
#
_entry.id   AF-A0AAC9B0I8-F1
#
_cell.length_a   1.000
_cell.length_b   1.000
_cell.length_c   1.000
_cell.angle_alpha   90.00
_cell.angle_beta   90.00
_cell.angle_gamma   90.00
#
_symmetry.space_group_name_H-M   'P 1'
#
loop_
_entity.id
_entity.type
_entity.pdbx_description
1 polymer ?
#
loop_
_entity_poly.entity_id
_entity_poly.type
_entity_poly.pdbx_seq_one_letter_code
_entity_poly.pdbx_strand_id
1 'polypeptide(L)'
;MLTDSERFAFSAWRIHAFASTGNAYDAVQTDEIIAAGDTLLILDEGVVGVAMTWPFAITAEPGRLHAVCEPGAAETFGHIEKALDVPDGSIARACRLAGTLGFAIDTGLLPLLPELPATEVDG
;
A
#
# COMPACT_ATOMS: atom_id res chain seq x y z
N MET A 1 1.84 33.90 -4.60
CA MET A 1 2.46 33.34 -3.37
C MET A 1 1.57 32.22 -2.89
N LEU A 2 2.13 31.04 -2.58
CA LEU A 2 1.40 29.99 -1.87
C LEU A 2 1.08 30.49 -0.46
N THR A 3 -0.13 30.23 0.01
CA THR A 3 -0.54 30.45 1.41
C THR A 3 0.31 29.59 2.34
N ASP A 4 0.43 29.98 3.62
CA ASP A 4 1.21 29.20 4.59
C ASP A 4 0.61 27.78 4.77
N SER A 5 -0.71 27.62 4.63
CA SER A 5 -1.38 26.32 4.58
C SER A 5 -0.90 25.44 3.43
N GLU A 6 -0.64 26.01 2.25
CA GLU A 6 -0.12 25.28 1.08
C GLU A 6 1.39 24.99 1.20
N ARG A 7 2.15 25.79 1.94
CA ARG A 7 3.60 25.57 2.17
C ARG A 7 3.89 24.48 3.20
N PHE A 8 2.96 24.21 4.11
CA PHE A 8 3.10 23.21 5.18
C PHE A 8 2.13 22.02 5.06
N ALA A 9 1.27 21.98 4.04
CA ALA A 9 0.45 20.80 3.74
C ALA A 9 1.27 19.73 3.02
N PHE A 10 2.20 19.10 3.73
CA PHE A 10 2.78 17.83 3.28
C PHE A 10 2.12 16.70 4.05
N SER A 11 1.59 15.70 3.33
CA SER A 11 1.17 14.44 3.94
C SER A 11 2.37 13.49 3.93
N ALA A 12 2.93 13.24 5.10
CA ALA A 12 3.97 12.23 5.24
C ALA A 12 3.39 10.85 4.94
N TRP A 13 4.07 10.08 4.10
CA TRP A 13 3.78 8.68 3.83
C TRP A 13 4.86 7.82 4.49
N ARG A 14 4.47 6.94 5.42
CA ARG A 14 5.39 6.06 6.14
C ARG A 14 5.46 4.68 5.49
N ILE A 15 6.68 4.15 5.46
CA ILE A 15 6.98 2.78 5.05
C ILE A 15 7.71 2.12 6.22
N HIS A 16 7.16 1.01 6.71
CA HIS A 16 7.76 0.19 7.76
C HIS A 16 8.32 -1.07 7.13
N ALA A 17 9.64 -1.27 7.25
CA ALA A 17 10.31 -2.43 6.69
C ALA A 17 10.48 -3.52 7.74
N PHE A 18 10.19 -4.77 7.38
CA PHE A 18 10.32 -5.94 8.25
C PHE A 18 11.11 -7.06 7.58
N ALA A 19 11.73 -7.91 8.40
CA ALA A 19 12.48 -9.08 7.93
C ALA A 19 11.57 -10.22 7.44
N SER A 20 10.30 -10.28 7.90
CA SER A 20 9.32 -11.27 7.45
C SER A 20 7.90 -10.72 7.50
N THR A 21 6.99 -11.30 6.71
CA THR A 21 5.56 -10.96 6.77
C THR A 21 4.93 -11.33 8.11
N GLY A 22 5.46 -12.36 8.79
CA GLY A 22 5.03 -12.70 10.15
C GLY A 22 5.37 -11.61 11.16
N ASN A 23 6.59 -11.06 11.11
CA ASN A 23 6.97 -9.95 11.99
C ASN A 23 6.16 -8.69 11.68
N ALA A 24 5.92 -8.40 10.39
CA ALA A 24 5.08 -7.28 9.99
C ALA A 24 3.65 -7.42 10.57
N TYR A 25 3.08 -8.62 10.47
CA TYR A 25 1.76 -8.91 11.05
C TYR A 25 1.74 -8.66 12.56
N ASP A 26 2.65 -9.26 13.32
CA ASP A 26 2.70 -9.12 14.77
C ASP A 26 2.94 -7.66 15.21
N ALA A 27 3.78 -6.92 14.47
CA ALA A 27 4.07 -5.53 14.75
C ALA A 27 2.84 -4.64 14.53
N VAL A 28 2.10 -4.83 13.43
CA VAL A 28 0.85 -4.08 13.18
C VAL A 28 -0.16 -4.25 14.31
N GLN A 29 -0.17 -5.41 14.98
CA GLN A 29 -1.10 -5.68 16.07
C GLN A 29 -0.66 -5.11 17.43
N THR A 30 0.60 -4.68 17.58
CA THR A 30 1.18 -4.38 18.91
C THR A 30 1.95 -3.06 18.99
N ASP A 31 2.45 -2.53 17.88
CA ASP A 31 3.21 -1.29 17.83
C ASP A 31 2.31 -0.10 17.47
N GLU A 32 2.05 0.75 18.45
CA GLU A 32 1.20 1.94 18.30
C GLU A 32 1.75 3.00 17.33
N ILE A 33 3.01 2.89 16.90
CA ILE A 33 3.61 3.77 15.89
C ILE A 33 3.08 3.45 14.49
N ILE A 34 2.65 2.20 14.25
CA ILE A 34 2.17 1.75 12.95
C ILE A 34 0.68 2.10 12.84
N ALA A 35 0.38 3.04 11.94
CA ALA A 35 -1.00 3.50 11.74
C ALA A 35 -1.67 2.76 10.58
N ALA A 36 -3.00 2.68 10.62
CA ALA A 36 -3.79 2.19 9.49
C ALA A 36 -3.47 3.01 8.22
N GLY A 37 -3.21 2.32 7.10
CA GLY A 37 -2.80 2.92 5.83
C GLY A 37 -1.29 3.08 5.64
N ASP A 38 -0.48 2.86 6.67
CA ASP A 38 0.98 2.84 6.50
C ASP A 38 1.37 1.67 5.58
N THR A 39 2.46 1.85 4.82
CA THR A 39 2.93 0.81 3.91
C THR A 39 3.89 -0.14 4.65
N LEU A 40 3.69 -1.43 4.45
CA LEU A 40 4.57 -2.49 4.95
C LEU A 40 5.47 -2.95 3.81
N LEU A 41 6.77 -3.08 4.05
CA LEU A 41 7.74 -3.56 3.07
C LEU A 41 8.51 -4.75 3.64
N ILE A 42 8.45 -5.89 2.95
CA ILE A 42 9.19 -7.10 3.30
C ILE A 42 9.99 -7.50 2.07
N LEU A 43 11.20 -6.94 1.95
CA LEU A 43 12.02 -7.05 0.74
C LEU A 43 12.38 -8.50 0.39
N ASP A 44 12.80 -9.29 1.39
CA ASP A 44 13.27 -10.66 1.17
C ASP A 44 12.16 -11.63 0.76
N GLU A 45 10.91 -11.28 1.07
CA GLU A 45 9.73 -12.05 0.65
C GLU A 45 9.08 -11.47 -0.62
N GLY A 46 9.55 -10.32 -1.11
CA GLY A 46 8.95 -9.65 -2.26
C GLY A 46 7.55 -9.10 -1.99
N VAL A 47 7.26 -8.71 -0.74
CA VAL A 47 5.92 -8.32 -0.29
C VAL A 47 5.85 -6.84 0.02
N VAL A 48 4.81 -6.19 -0.51
CA VAL A 48 4.36 -4.88 -0.07
C VAL A 48 2.92 -5.03 0.41
N GLY A 49 2.63 -4.46 1.58
CA GLY A 49 1.31 -4.48 2.18
C GLY A 49 0.88 -3.13 2.74
N VAL A 50 -0.32 -3.13 3.31
CA VAL A 50 -0.94 -1.99 3.97
C VAL A 50 -1.31 -2.40 5.39
N ALA A 51 -0.90 -1.58 6.36
CA ALA A 51 -1.24 -1.76 7.76
C ALA A 51 -2.72 -1.46 8.00
N MET A 52 -3.37 -2.32 8.77
CA MET A 52 -4.71 -2.17 9.35
C MET A 52 -4.93 -3.32 10.33
N THR A 53 -6.10 -3.41 10.98
CA THR A 53 -6.48 -4.48 11.94
C THR A 53 -6.15 -5.91 11.47
N TRP A 54 -6.18 -6.15 10.15
CA TRP A 54 -5.77 -7.38 9.45
C TRP A 54 -4.89 -6.95 8.27
N PRO A 55 -3.57 -6.79 8.48
CA PRO A 55 -2.72 -6.22 7.43
C PRO A 55 -2.77 -7.11 6.19
N PHE A 56 -2.83 -6.46 5.03
CA PHE A 56 -3.02 -7.14 3.76
C PHE A 56 -1.90 -6.80 2.78
N ALA A 57 -1.56 -7.75 1.92
CA ALA A 57 -0.60 -7.56 0.85
C ALA A 57 -1.30 -7.00 -0.39
N ILE A 58 -0.58 -6.17 -1.16
CA ILE A 58 -0.96 -5.81 -2.53
C ILE A 58 -0.19 -6.62 -3.57
N THR A 59 0.82 -7.38 -3.14
CA THR A 59 1.59 -8.30 -3.97
C THR A 59 0.88 -9.64 -4.12
N ALA A 60 1.12 -10.32 -5.24
CA ALA A 60 0.44 -11.56 -5.61
C ALA A 60 0.64 -12.70 -4.60
N GLU A 61 1.84 -12.79 -4.02
CA GLU A 61 2.12 -13.70 -2.92
C GLU A 61 2.04 -12.90 -1.61
N PRO A 62 1.07 -13.16 -0.71
CA PRO A 62 0.86 -12.34 0.48
C PRO A 62 1.72 -12.76 1.68
N GLY A 63 2.41 -13.91 1.59
CA GLY A 63 3.11 -14.51 2.72
C GLY A 63 2.16 -14.79 3.88
N ARG A 64 2.42 -14.18 5.05
CA ARG A 64 1.56 -14.25 6.25
C ARG A 64 0.50 -13.15 6.33
N LEU A 65 0.53 -12.16 5.44
CA LEU A 65 -0.50 -11.12 5.39
C LEU A 65 -1.78 -11.66 4.73
N HIS A 66 -2.88 -10.92 4.88
CA HIS A 66 -4.11 -11.25 4.16
C HIS A 66 -3.99 -10.86 2.67
N ALA A 67 -4.66 -11.60 1.80
CA ALA A 67 -4.90 -11.13 0.43
C ALA A 67 -6.07 -10.13 0.43
N VAL A 68 -6.05 -9.19 -0.52
CA VAL A 68 -7.24 -8.36 -0.77
C VAL A 68 -8.29 -9.25 -1.44
N CYS A 69 -9.54 -9.19 -0.95
CA CYS A 69 -10.63 -9.87 -1.63
C CYS A 69 -10.74 -9.36 -3.07
N GLU A 70 -11.07 -10.25 -4.01
CA GLU A 70 -11.27 -9.87 -5.41
C GLU A 70 -12.29 -8.72 -5.49
N PRO A 71 -11.89 -7.55 -6.00
CA PRO A 71 -12.78 -6.40 -6.05
C PRO A 71 -13.98 -6.64 -6.95
N GLY A 72 -15.13 -6.06 -6.60
CA GLY A 72 -16.29 -6.07 -7.47
C GLY A 72 -16.03 -5.32 -8.79
N ALA A 73 -16.72 -5.68 -9.88
CA ALA A 73 -16.50 -5.11 -11.21
C ALA A 73 -16.62 -3.57 -11.33
N ALA A 74 -17.24 -2.90 -10.35
CA ALA A 74 -17.37 -1.43 -10.28
C ALA A 74 -16.65 -0.81 -9.08
N GLU A 75 -15.86 -1.61 -8.36
CA GLU A 75 -15.13 -1.17 -7.18
C GLU A 75 -13.91 -0.34 -7.58
N THR A 76 -13.47 0.55 -6.69
CA THR A 76 -12.28 1.39 -6.88
C THR A 76 -11.41 1.27 -5.64
N PHE A 77 -10.15 1.70 -5.69
CA PHE A 77 -9.32 1.72 -4.48
C PHE A 77 -9.99 2.51 -3.34
N GLY A 78 -10.62 3.65 -3.61
CA GLY A 78 -11.32 4.41 -2.57
C GLY A 78 -12.50 3.66 -1.93
N HIS A 79 -13.19 2.79 -2.67
CA HIS A 79 -14.22 1.93 -2.09
C HIS A 79 -13.62 0.89 -1.13
N ILE A 80 -12.53 0.24 -1.54
CA ILE A 80 -11.81 -0.76 -0.73
C ILE A 80 -11.22 -0.10 0.51
N GLU A 81 -10.54 1.03 0.34
CA GLU A 81 -9.91 1.79 1.43
C GLU A 81 -10.93 2.18 2.49
N LYS A 82 -12.09 2.67 2.06
CA LYS A 82 -13.21 3.00 2.96
C LYS A 82 -13.78 1.77 3.67
N ALA A 83 -13.90 0.63 2.99
CA ALA A 83 -14.41 -0.61 3.58
C ALA A 83 -13.45 -1.18 4.64
N LEU A 84 -12.14 -0.97 4.45
CA LEU A 84 -11.07 -1.41 5.35
C LEU A 84 -10.67 -0.37 6.40
N ASP A 85 -11.32 0.80 6.39
CA ASP A 85 -11.03 1.95 7.26
C ASP A 85 -9.55 2.40 7.20
N VAL A 86 -8.98 2.43 6.00
CA VAL A 86 -7.64 2.98 5.73
C VAL A 86 -7.73 4.30 4.97
N PRO A 87 -6.80 5.24 5.19
CA PRO A 87 -6.76 6.52 4.48
C PRO A 87 -6.70 6.39 2.96
N ASP A 88 -7.30 7.37 2.27
CA ASP A 88 -7.30 7.44 0.82
C ASP A 88 -5.88 7.39 0.22
N GLY A 89 -5.76 6.63 -0.87
CA GLY A 89 -4.53 6.44 -1.63
C GLY A 89 -3.49 5.53 -0.98
N SER A 90 -3.79 4.89 0.16
CA SER A 90 -2.89 3.91 0.80
C SER A 90 -2.59 2.73 -0.12
N ILE A 91 -3.60 2.18 -0.80
CA ILE A 91 -3.44 1.08 -1.74
C ILE A 91 -2.66 1.55 -2.97
N ALA A 92 -3.02 2.71 -3.53
CA ALA A 92 -2.32 3.25 -4.71
C ALA A 92 -0.83 3.47 -4.46
N ARG A 93 -0.46 4.01 -3.30
CA ARG A 93 0.94 4.22 -2.88
C ARG A 93 1.68 2.89 -2.72
N ALA A 94 1.05 1.89 -2.09
CA ALA A 94 1.62 0.55 -1.92
C ALA A 94 1.82 -0.15 -3.28
N CYS A 95 0.82 -0.13 -4.17
CA CYS A 95 0.93 -0.66 -5.53
C CYS A 95 2.05 0.02 -6.33
N ARG A 96 2.16 1.35 -6.24
CA ARG A 96 3.25 2.10 -6.88
C ARG A 96 4.62 1.65 -6.38
N LEU A 97 4.78 1.43 -5.07
CA LEU A 97 6.03 0.95 -4.49
C LEU A 97 6.37 -0.46 -5.01
N ALA A 98 5.43 -1.41 -4.95
CA ALA A 98 5.64 -2.76 -5.47
C ALA A 98 6.02 -2.76 -6.95
N GLY A 99 5.29 -2.00 -7.78
CA GLY A 99 5.59 -1.86 -9.20
C GLY A 99 6.99 -1.27 -9.43
N THR A 100 7.39 -0.27 -8.64
CA THR A 100 8.74 0.32 -8.71
C THR A 100 9.84 -0.68 -8.34
N LEU A 101 9.56 -1.57 -7.38
CA LEU A 101 10.49 -2.62 -6.95
C LEU A 101 10.45 -3.88 -7.84
N GLY A 102 9.53 -3.94 -8.81
CA GLY A 102 9.35 -5.09 -9.70
C GLY A 102 8.66 -6.28 -9.03
N PHE A 103 7.97 -6.08 -7.91
CA PHE A 103 7.19 -7.14 -7.26
C PHE A 103 5.87 -7.34 -7.99
N ALA A 104 5.47 -8.59 -8.19
CA ALA A 104 4.20 -8.92 -8.83
C ALA A 104 3.03 -8.44 -7.97
N ILE A 105 2.15 -7.62 -8.55
CA ILE A 105 0.92 -7.13 -7.91
C ILE A 105 -0.16 -8.19 -8.02
N ASP A 106 -1.01 -8.31 -7.00
CA ASP A 106 -2.18 -9.19 -6.99
C ASP A 106 -3.07 -8.93 -8.22
N THR A 107 -3.45 -9.99 -8.93
CA THR A 107 -4.22 -9.92 -10.17
C THR A 107 -5.58 -9.24 -10.00
N GLY A 108 -6.21 -9.34 -8.83
CA GLY A 108 -7.47 -8.68 -8.52
C GLY A 108 -7.34 -7.16 -8.44
N LEU A 109 -6.14 -6.64 -8.16
CA LEU A 109 -5.87 -5.20 -8.09
C LEU A 109 -5.44 -4.60 -9.43
N LEU A 110 -4.96 -5.41 -10.38
CA LEU A 110 -4.48 -4.93 -11.69
C LEU A 110 -5.50 -4.08 -12.46
N PRO A 111 -6.81 -4.43 -12.51
CA PRO A 111 -7.81 -3.61 -13.22
C PRO A 111 -8.04 -2.23 -12.60
N LEU A 112 -7.65 -2.05 -11.34
CA LEU A 112 -7.86 -0.82 -10.57
C LEU A 112 -6.62 0.09 -10.57
N LEU A 113 -5.48 -0.38 -11.08
CA LEU A 113 -4.27 0.40 -11.11
C LEU A 113 -4.49 1.64 -12.00
N PRO A 114 -4.20 2.85 -11.49
CA PRO A 114 -4.14 4.00 -12.36
C PRO A 114 -3.06 3.76 -13.43
N GLU A 115 -3.28 4.25 -14.66
CA GLU A 115 -2.20 4.31 -15.65
C GLU A 115 -1.01 5.01 -15.00
N LEU A 116 0.10 4.30 -14.86
CA LEU A 116 1.33 4.91 -14.36
C LEU A 116 1.67 6.05 -15.34
N PRO A 117 1.93 7.27 -14.87
CA PRO A 117 2.45 8.30 -15.76
C PRO A 117 3.72 7.74 -16.38
N ALA A 118 3.79 7.73 -17.71
CA ALA A 118 4.95 7.27 -18.44
C ALA A 118 6.18 7.92 -17.80
N THR A 119 7.13 7.12 -17.34
CA THR A 119 8.42 7.66 -16.93
C THR A 119 8.96 8.39 -18.16
N GLU A 120 9.03 9.71 -18.12
CA GLU A 120 9.83 10.48 -19.07
C GLU A 120 11.28 10.03 -18.89
N VAL A 121 11.66 9.00 -19.63
CA VAL A 121 13.03 8.65 -19.92
C VAL A 121 13.48 9.58 -21.03
N ASP A 122 13.76 10.83 -20.65
CA ASP A 122 14.44 11.77 -21.53
C ASP A 122 15.95 11.58 -21.36
N GLY A 123 16.57 11.04 -22.43
CA GLY A 123 17.96 11.30 -22.88
C GLY A 123 19.13 10.93 -21.98
#